data_AF-A0A7Y5LJT9-F1
#
_entry.id   AF-A0A7Y5LJT9-F1
#
_cell.length_a   1.000
_cell.length_b   1.000
_cell.length_c   1.000
_cell.angle_alpha   90.00
_cell.angle_beta   90.00
_cell.angle_gamma   90.00
#
_symmetry.space_group_name_H-M   'P 1'
#
loop_
_entity.id
_entity.type
_entity.pdbx_description
1 polymer ?
#
loop_
_entity_poly.entity_id
_entity_poly.type
_entity_poly.pdbx_seq_one_letter_code
_entity_poly.pdbx_strand_id
1 'polypeptide(L)'
;MTDSELKCQHTCRNSCAMLNEALRRETATVRFYEEVFDECNSPEIKDFLGQIIDVRRSEILRMIQKLNEIHARSQSTDGIVSSFS
;
A
#
# COMPACT_ATOMS: atom_id res chain seq x y z
N MET A 1 18.73 6.41 12.30
CA MET A 1 18.18 5.50 11.27
C MET A 1 17.95 4.16 11.93
N THR A 2 16.77 3.93 12.49
CA THR A 2 16.40 2.63 13.06
C THR A 2 15.71 1.83 11.97
N ASP A 3 16.47 0.96 11.33
CA ASP A 3 15.97 -0.10 10.46
C ASP A 3 14.97 -0.93 11.28
N SER A 4 13.69 -0.70 11.03
CA SER A 4 12.64 -1.52 11.62
C SER A 4 12.62 -2.82 10.82
N GLU A 5 13.39 -3.81 11.27
CA GLU A 5 13.41 -5.16 10.73
C GLU A 5 11.97 -5.65 10.54
N LEU A 6 11.50 -5.67 9.28
CA LEU A 6 10.23 -6.24 8.88
C LEU A 6 10.31 -7.77 9.01
N LYS A 7 10.30 -8.27 10.25
CA LYS A 7 10.26 -9.71 10.56
C LYS A 7 8.88 -10.24 10.20
N CYS A 8 8.78 -10.78 8.99
CA CYS A 8 7.62 -11.56 8.55
C CYS A 8 7.54 -12.84 9.40
N GLN A 9 6.74 -12.81 10.47
CA GLN A 9 6.36 -14.05 11.15
C GLN A 9 5.40 -14.78 10.20
N HIS A 10 5.80 -15.96 9.72
CA HIS A 10 5.15 -16.80 8.70
C HIS A 10 3.75 -17.34 9.10
N THR A 11 3.03 -16.63 9.97
CA THR A 11 1.67 -16.90 10.43
C THR A 11 0.73 -15.95 9.68
N CYS A 12 0.39 -16.28 8.43
CA CYS A 12 -0.39 -15.43 7.50
C CYS A 12 -1.87 -15.17 7.88
N ARG A 13 -2.17 -14.96 9.17
CA ARG A 13 -3.24 -14.03 9.57
C ARG A 13 -2.77 -12.56 9.46
N ASN A 14 -1.44 -12.32 9.44
CA ASN A 14 -0.81 -11.00 9.44
C ASN A 14 -0.48 -10.42 8.04
N SER A 15 -0.83 -11.09 6.94
CA SER A 15 -0.55 -10.60 5.58
C SER A 15 -1.26 -9.27 5.27
N CYS A 16 -2.45 -9.07 5.85
CA CYS A 16 -3.18 -7.80 5.77
C CYS A 16 -2.42 -6.67 6.50
N ALA A 17 -1.83 -6.93 7.67
CA ALA A 17 -1.09 -5.92 8.44
C ALA A 17 0.16 -5.43 7.68
N MET A 18 0.92 -6.35 7.09
CA MET A 18 2.12 -6.01 6.31
C MET A 18 1.80 -5.26 5.02
N LEU A 19 0.74 -5.68 4.32
CA LEU A 19 0.31 -4.99 3.10
C LEU A 19 -0.31 -3.61 3.41
N ASN A 20 -1.00 -3.45 4.55
CA ASN A 20 -1.46 -2.14 5.03
C ASN A 20 -0.29 -1.21 5.37
N GLU A 21 0.76 -1.72 6.02
CA GLU A 21 1.96 -0.90 6.31
C GLU A 21 2.68 -0.50 5.01
N ALA A 22 2.77 -1.41 4.03
CA ALA A 22 3.29 -1.08 2.70
C ALA A 22 2.45 0.01 2.02
N LEU A 23 1.12 -0.12 2.00
CA LEU A 23 0.19 0.88 1.46
C LEU A 23 0.36 2.24 2.16
N ARG A 24 0.49 2.24 3.50
CA ARG A 24 0.68 3.46 4.30
C ARG A 24 1.98 4.17 3.92
N ARG A 25 3.08 3.43 3.79
CA ARG A 25 4.39 3.99 3.39
C ARG A 25 4.36 4.52 1.97
N GLU A 26 3.80 3.76 1.03
CA GLU A 26 3.71 4.17 -0.37
C GLU A 26 2.87 5.46 -0.51
N THR A 27 1.74 5.54 0.21
CA THR A 27 0.90 6.75 0.25
C THR A 27 1.66 7.95 0.82
N ALA A 28 2.46 7.76 1.88
CA ALA A 28 3.27 8.82 2.45
C ALA A 28 4.37 9.29 1.48
N THR A 29 4.99 8.37 0.74
CA THR A 29 5.98 8.69 -0.30
C THR A 29 5.36 9.49 -1.44
N VAL A 30 4.16 9.13 -1.91
CA VAL A 30 3.46 9.90 -2.95
C VAL A 30 3.17 11.32 -2.48
N ARG A 31 2.65 11.49 -1.26
CA ARG A 31 2.39 12.83 -0.69
C ARG A 31 3.66 13.68 -0.63
N PHE A 32 4.76 13.09 -0.19
CA PHE A 32 6.05 13.78 -0.18
C PHE A 32 6.47 14.23 -1.60
N TYR A 33 6.29 13.39 -2.62
CA TYR A 33 6.60 13.78 -3.99
C TYR A 33 5.66 14.86 -4.53
N GLU A 34 4.37 14.83 -4.16
CA GLU A 34 3.39 15.88 -4.49
C GLU A 34 3.80 17.22 -3.87
N GLU A 35 4.19 17.24 -2.59
CA GLU A 35 4.70 18.43 -1.90
C GLU A 35 5.93 19.01 -2.61
N VAL A 36 6.91 18.16 -2.95
CA VAL A 36 8.11 18.59 -3.70
C VAL A 36 7.76 19.07 -5.11
N PHE A 37 6.81 18.42 -5.78
CA PHE A 37 6.35 18.83 -7.11
C PHE A 37 5.70 20.22 -7.07
N ASP A 38 4.93 20.53 -6.03
CA ASP A 38 4.24 21.81 -5.87
C ASP A 38 5.23 22.95 -5.59
N GLU A 39 6.29 22.70 -4.83
CA GLU A 39 7.34 23.70 -4.54
C GLU A 39 8.36 23.87 -5.67
N CYS A 40 8.50 22.89 -6.56
CA CYS A 40 9.49 22.93 -7.63
C CYS A 40 9.09 23.87 -8.77
N ASN A 41 10.02 24.76 -9.17
CA ASN A 41 9.85 25.67 -10.31
C ASN A 41 10.50 25.18 -11.61
N SER A 42 11.29 24.10 -11.57
CA SER A 42 11.96 23.54 -12.76
C SER A 42 11.00 22.61 -13.52
N PRO A 43 10.62 22.93 -14.77
CA PRO A 43 9.67 22.11 -15.53
C PRO A 43 10.15 20.66 -15.74
N GLU A 44 11.45 20.48 -16.02
CA GLU A 44 12.06 19.16 -16.21
C GLU A 44 11.91 18.27 -14.96
N ILE A 45 12.12 18.86 -13.78
CA ILE A 45 11.99 18.13 -12.50
C ILE A 45 10.51 17.84 -12.21
N LYS A 46 9.60 18.78 -12.50
CA LYS A 46 8.16 18.55 -12.35
C LYS A 46 7.69 17.41 -13.24
N ASP A 47 8.06 17.41 -14.52
CA ASP A 47 7.67 16.34 -15.46
C ASP A 47 8.18 14.97 -15.00
N PHE A 48 9.42 14.91 -14.51
CA PHE A 48 9.99 13.70 -13.94
C PHE A 48 9.25 13.23 -12.67
N LEU A 49 9.00 14.15 -11.72
CA LEU A 49 8.25 13.84 -10.49
C LEU A 49 6.81 13.43 -10.78
N GLY A 50 6.15 14.08 -11.75
CA GLY A 50 4.79 13.74 -12.19
C GLY A 50 4.70 12.30 -12.68
N GLN A 51 5.66 11.86 -13.51
CA GLN A 51 5.73 10.46 -13.96
C GLN A 51 5.91 9.48 -12.80
N ILE A 52 6.75 9.82 -11.81
CA ILE A 52 6.92 9.00 -10.60
C ILE A 52 5.60 8.93 -9.82
N ILE A 53 4.95 10.05 -9.56
CA ILE A 53 3.69 10.14 -8.83
C ILE A 53 2.63 9.26 -9.48
N ASP A 54 2.47 9.32 -10.80
CA ASP A 54 1.48 8.55 -11.53
C ASP A 54 1.71 7.03 -11.43
N VAL A 55 2.97 6.58 -11.60
CA VAL A 55 3.33 5.16 -11.43
C VAL A 55 3.01 4.70 -10.00
N ARG A 56 3.40 5.49 -9.00
CA ARG A 56 3.20 5.16 -7.58
C ARG A 56 1.72 5.12 -7.20
N ARG A 57 0.89 6.02 -7.74
CA ARG A 57 -0.58 5.98 -7.57
C ARG A 57 -1.18 4.70 -8.14
N SER A 58 -0.70 4.23 -9.30
CA SER A 58 -1.11 2.93 -9.85
C SER A 58 -0.76 1.77 -8.90
N GLU A 59 0.45 1.77 -8.33
CA GLU A 59 0.85 0.75 -7.36
C GLU A 59 0.01 0.78 -6.06
N ILE A 60 -0.34 1.97 -5.56
CA ILE A 60 -1.29 2.14 -4.44
C ILE A 60 -2.63 1.46 -4.76
N LEU A 61 -3.19 1.69 -5.96
CA LEU A 61 -4.44 1.06 -6.37
C LEU A 61 -4.32 -0.46 -6.42
N ARG A 62 -3.20 -1.00 -6.91
CA ARG A 62 -2.93 -2.45 -6.92
C ARG A 62 -2.86 -3.02 -5.51
N MET A 63 -2.23 -2.32 -4.56
CA MET A 63 -2.20 -2.71 -3.15
C MET A 63 -3.60 -2.72 -2.53
N ILE A 64 -4.42 -1.70 -2.79
CA ILE A 64 -5.81 -1.63 -2.32
C ILE A 64 -6.66 -2.77 -2.88
N GLN A 65 -6.57 -3.03 -4.19
CA GLN A 65 -7.25 -4.16 -4.82
C GLN A 65 -6.86 -5.47 -4.14
N LYS A 66 -5.57 -5.66 -3.85
CA LYS A 66 -5.11 -6.86 -3.18
C LYS A 66 -5.60 -7.00 -1.74
N LEU A 67 -5.67 -5.90 -0.99
CA LEU A 67 -6.27 -5.89 0.34
C LEU A 67 -7.75 -6.28 0.29
N ASN A 68 -8.50 -5.76 -0.68
CA ASN A 68 -9.91 -6.10 -0.86
C ASN A 68 -10.11 -7.58 -1.19
N GLU A 69 -9.27 -8.18 -2.05
CA GLU A 69 -9.28 -9.62 -2.30
C GLU A 69 -9.05 -10.44 -1.03
N ILE A 70 -8.10 -10.02 -0.19
CA ILE A 70 -7.78 -10.70 1.08
C ILE A 70 -8.98 -10.62 2.04
N HIS A 71 -9.59 -9.44 2.17
CA HIS A 71 -10.76 -9.24 3.03
C HIS A 71 -11.97 -10.06 2.56
N ALA A 72 -12.23 -10.11 1.25
CA ALA A 72 -13.32 -10.91 0.69
C ALA A 72 -13.11 -12.41 0.96
N ARG A 73 -11.86 -12.90 0.87
CA ARG A 73 -11.52 -14.29 1.20
C ARG A 73 -11.68 -14.61 2.68
N SER A 74 -11.31 -13.70 3.58
CA SER A 74 -11.50 -13.93 5.03
C SER A 74 -12.97 -13.99 5.41
N GLN A 75 -13.80 -13.12 4.83
CA GLN A 75 -15.25 -13.10 5.10
C GLN A 75 -15.96 -14.36 4.58
N SER A 76 -15.56 -14.89 3.42
CA SER A 76 -16.15 -16.12 2.89
C SER A 76 -15.77 -17.37 3.70
N THR A 77 -14.55 -17.42 4.27
CA THR A 77 -14.15 -18.52 5.15
C THR A 77 -14.88 -18.50 6.50
N ASP A 78 -15.13 -17.33 7.09
CA ASP A 78 -15.82 -17.24 8.38
C ASP A 78 -17.31 -17.63 8.27
N GLY A 79 -17.96 -17.35 7.13
CA GLY A 79 -19.35 -17.76 6.87
C GLY A 79 -19.55 -19.28 6.74
N ILE A 80 -18.53 -20.02 6.28
CA ILE A 80 -18.58 -21.49 6.19
C ILE A 80 -18.49 -22.10 7.59
N VAL A 81 -17.63 -21.60 8.46
CA VAL A 81 -17.47 -22.12 9.84
C VAL A 81 -18.72 -21.85 10.69
N SER A 82 -19.41 -20.73 10.48
CA SER A 82 -20.70 -20.41 11.12
C SER A 82 -21.86 -21.32 10.71
N SER A 83 -21.73 -22.08 9.63
CA SER A 83 -22.81 -22.92 9.08
C SER A 83 -22.76 -24.38 9.57
N PHE A 84 -21.80 -24.74 10.43
CA PHE A 84 -21.60 -26.11 10.95
C PHE A 84 -21.77 -26.23 12.47
N SER A 85 -22.39 -25.24 13.14
CA SER A 85 -22.70 -25.25 14.58
C SER A 85 -24.19 -25.29 14.83
#